data_AF-A0A9W9FXI5-F1
#
_entry.id   AF-A0A9W9FXI5-F1
#
_cell.length_a   1.000
_cell.length_b   1.000
_cell.length_c   1.000
_cell.angle_alpha   90.00
_cell.angle_beta   90.00
_cell.angle_gamma   90.00
#
_symmetry.space_group_name_H-M   'P 1'
#
loop_
_entity.id
_entity.type
_entity.pdbx_description
1 polymer ?
#
loop_
_entity_poly.entity_id
_entity_poly.type
_entity_poly.pdbx_seq_one_letter_code
_entity_poly.pdbx_strand_id
1 'polypeptide(L)'
;MTTRKKDDRLCITASTKNIDHAFQVLMDILSRPSLGHLVRYIEHCQPLPGHLEYNERGFQRELPDRDMRLRKAIQKAGFTDAHVAIKTALLICSCKVHILPRDGHSRYCEDCEVSDVFTTQALTALLVAVSPKLVSIAMIQPFCNFVGYYQGWGERVEYPLDKLFRAANAKPYDNPYLQNLLKFYVINEKDTADGRWYHGIDFLGCFALFDRLPSIEWVGIDILDDDGNEKPDPLRDLSNISRICVTNSAVGSTYLAKMIVSCKALKEFQFSIGGRACFDGYSMFNPEAFAKALCSHKATLEFMHVGIEDRVPNVSRMDRYELEGVWDIHECPFQISDHIVGRSGSLKEFTSLKKLSLGIGLLGYFARGTGWTRGMLADWENKNSDAQIDGLRENMKSVNCNLMQVYGLDKTIPHARDVDNPDDDAGLLWKWKTIEHETK
;
A
#
# COMPACT_ATOMS: atom_id res chain seq x y z
N MET A 1 -12.58 30.19 -17.41
CA MET A 1 -11.45 29.24 -17.34
C MET A 1 -11.09 28.80 -15.90
N THR A 2 -11.85 29.22 -14.88
CA THR A 2 -11.60 28.94 -13.45
C THR A 2 -12.21 27.64 -12.92
N THR A 3 -13.02 26.92 -13.71
CA THR A 3 -13.69 25.67 -13.30
C THR A 3 -12.87 24.40 -13.57
N ARG A 4 -11.83 24.47 -14.42
CA ARG A 4 -11.08 23.28 -14.87
C ARG A 4 -10.28 22.56 -13.79
N LYS A 5 -9.85 23.24 -12.71
CA LYS A 5 -9.04 22.62 -11.66
C LYS A 5 -9.86 21.81 -10.64
N LYS A 6 -11.18 21.99 -10.58
CA LYS A 6 -12.01 21.45 -9.49
C LYS A 6 -12.51 20.02 -9.75
N ASP A 7 -12.61 19.61 -11.02
CA ASP A 7 -13.22 18.33 -11.42
C ASP A 7 -12.20 17.20 -11.64
N ASP A 8 -10.88 17.47 -11.51
CA ASP A 8 -9.82 16.48 -11.71
C ASP A 8 -9.61 15.57 -10.48
N ARG A 9 -9.98 16.05 -9.29
CA ARG A 9 -9.72 15.39 -7.99
C ARG A 9 -10.99 15.36 -7.13
N LEU A 10 -11.35 14.18 -6.62
CA LEU A 10 -12.49 14.00 -5.71
C LEU A 10 -12.00 13.43 -4.39
N CYS A 11 -12.41 14.02 -3.27
CA CYS A 11 -12.15 13.50 -1.92
C CYS A 11 -13.49 13.18 -1.24
N ILE A 12 -13.59 11.98 -0.65
CA ILE A 12 -14.82 11.42 -0.10
C ILE A 12 -14.56 10.99 1.34
N THR A 13 -15.34 11.54 2.27
CA THR A 13 -15.26 11.35 3.73
C THR A 13 -16.67 11.25 4.30
N ALA A 14 -16.88 10.82 5.55
CA ALA A 14 -18.22 10.85 6.19
C ALA A 14 -18.83 12.24 6.38
N SER A 15 -18.09 13.35 6.18
CA SER A 15 -18.68 14.68 6.23
C SER A 15 -19.86 14.81 5.26
N THR A 16 -21.03 15.22 5.78
CA THR A 16 -22.26 15.41 4.99
C THR A 16 -22.02 16.27 3.75
N LYS A 17 -21.22 17.34 3.88
CA LYS A 17 -20.87 18.23 2.76
C LYS A 17 -20.09 17.50 1.66
N ASN A 18 -19.17 16.60 2.03
CA ASN A 18 -18.36 15.84 1.09
C ASN A 18 -19.20 14.75 0.41
N ILE A 19 -20.08 14.07 1.16
CA ILE A 19 -21.04 13.11 0.61
C ILE A 19 -21.98 13.79 -0.38
N ASP A 20 -22.57 14.93 -0.02
CA ASP A 20 -23.49 15.70 -0.88
C ASP A 20 -22.80 16.15 -2.17
N HIS A 21 -21.58 16.67 -2.05
CA HIS A 21 -20.79 17.09 -3.20
C HIS A 21 -20.47 15.92 -4.13
N ALA A 22 -19.97 14.80 -3.58
CA ALA A 22 -19.62 13.63 -4.37
C ALA A 22 -20.86 12.98 -5.03
N PHE A 23 -22.01 12.98 -4.35
CA PHE A 23 -23.27 12.52 -4.93
C PHE A 23 -23.73 13.43 -6.06
N GLN A 24 -23.65 14.76 -5.90
CA GLN A 24 -23.99 15.70 -6.96
C GLN A 24 -23.09 15.51 -8.18
N VAL A 25 -21.78 15.34 -7.99
CA VAL A 25 -20.82 15.03 -9.06
C VAL A 25 -21.21 13.74 -9.78
N LEU A 26 -21.54 12.68 -9.04
CA LEU A 26 -22.02 11.43 -9.63
C LEU A 26 -23.26 11.68 -10.51
N MET A 27 -24.26 12.40 -10.00
CA MET A 27 -25.48 12.69 -10.74
C MET A 27 -25.25 13.55 -11.99
N ASP A 28 -24.29 14.48 -11.94
CA ASP A 28 -23.89 15.29 -13.08
C ASP A 28 -23.19 14.44 -14.14
N ILE A 29 -22.31 13.51 -13.75
CA ILE A 29 -21.68 12.54 -14.65
C ILE A 29 -22.73 11.62 -15.29
N LEU A 30 -23.67 11.10 -14.49
CA LEU A 30 -24.75 10.25 -15.02
C LEU A 30 -25.67 11.00 -16.00
N SER A 31 -25.77 12.33 -15.86
CA SER A 31 -26.53 13.18 -16.78
C SER A 31 -25.73 13.62 -18.00
N ARG A 32 -24.42 13.80 -17.85
CA ARG A 32 -23.48 14.17 -18.91
C ARG A 32 -22.20 13.31 -18.79
N PRO A 33 -22.18 12.10 -19.39
CA PRO A 33 -21.08 11.13 -19.21
C PRO A 33 -19.68 11.64 -19.62
N SER A 34 -19.60 12.68 -20.46
CA SER A 34 -18.32 13.31 -20.80
C SER A 34 -17.62 13.91 -19.58
N LEU A 35 -18.32 14.21 -18.48
CA LEU A 35 -17.71 14.69 -17.24
C LEU A 35 -16.89 13.63 -16.51
N GLY A 36 -17.25 12.34 -16.62
CA GLY A 36 -16.44 11.26 -16.04
C GLY A 36 -15.04 11.15 -16.65
N HIS A 37 -14.83 11.74 -17.83
CA HIS A 37 -13.50 11.80 -18.47
C HIS A 37 -12.58 12.85 -17.85
N LEU A 38 -13.12 13.76 -17.04
CA LEU A 38 -12.36 14.78 -16.31
C LEU A 38 -11.82 14.26 -14.99
N VAL A 39 -12.47 13.27 -14.38
CA VAL A 39 -12.01 12.70 -13.11
C VAL A 39 -10.72 11.90 -13.32
N ARG A 40 -9.63 12.36 -12.69
CA ARG A 40 -8.29 11.72 -12.78
C ARG A 40 -7.81 11.15 -11.45
N TYR A 41 -8.31 11.66 -10.33
CA TYR A 41 -7.92 11.25 -8.99
C TYR A 41 -9.14 11.12 -8.06
N ILE A 42 -9.19 10.03 -7.30
CA ILE A 42 -10.21 9.81 -6.26
C ILE A 42 -9.51 9.45 -4.95
N GLU A 43 -9.98 10.06 -3.86
CA GLU A 43 -9.50 9.86 -2.51
C GLU A 43 -10.67 9.46 -1.60
N HIS A 44 -10.53 8.36 -0.86
CA HIS A 44 -11.54 7.87 0.10
C HIS A 44 -10.92 7.72 1.49
N CYS A 45 -11.32 8.59 2.41
CA CYS A 45 -10.70 8.69 3.75
C CYS A 45 -11.65 8.27 4.88
N GLN A 46 -12.65 7.41 4.61
CA GLN A 46 -13.54 6.96 5.67
C GLN A 46 -12.98 5.71 6.37
N PRO A 47 -12.60 5.78 7.67
CA PRO A 47 -12.10 4.62 8.39
C PRO A 47 -13.21 3.59 8.61
N LEU A 48 -12.82 2.33 8.70
CA LEU A 48 -13.70 1.26 9.14
C LEU A 48 -13.72 1.20 10.69
N PRO A 49 -14.88 1.41 11.35
CA PRO A 49 -15.09 0.94 12.71
C PRO A 49 -14.98 -0.59 12.69
N GLY A 50 -14.44 -1.21 13.75
CA GLY A 50 -13.94 -2.61 13.80
C GLY A 50 -14.81 -3.72 13.19
N HIS A 51 -15.11 -4.79 13.95
CA HIS A 51 -16.04 -5.81 13.43
C HIS A 51 -17.44 -5.21 13.37
N LEU A 52 -18.04 -5.12 12.18
CA LEU A 52 -19.38 -4.57 11.97
C LEU A 52 -20.36 -5.66 11.58
N GLU A 53 -21.36 -5.90 12.42
CA GLU A 53 -22.55 -6.66 12.04
C GLU A 53 -23.53 -5.68 11.38
N TYR A 54 -23.59 -5.67 10.04
CA TYR A 54 -24.59 -4.89 9.33
C TYR A 54 -25.89 -5.69 9.22
N ASN A 55 -26.94 -5.23 9.91
CA ASN A 55 -28.29 -5.79 9.78
C ASN A 55 -29.01 -5.18 8.57
N GLU A 56 -29.24 -5.98 7.53
CA GLU A 56 -29.94 -5.54 6.30
C GLU A 56 -31.34 -4.98 6.60
N ARG A 57 -31.62 -3.75 6.17
CA ARG A 57 -32.96 -3.16 6.27
C ARG A 57 -33.75 -3.32 4.97
N GLY A 58 -35.01 -3.71 5.09
CA GLY A 58 -35.96 -3.84 3.98
C GLY A 58 -36.19 -2.50 3.26
N PHE A 59 -36.37 -2.57 1.94
CA PHE A 59 -36.57 -1.42 1.06
C PHE A 59 -38.05 -1.03 1.01
N GLN A 60 -38.39 0.25 1.23
CA GLN A 60 -39.79 0.69 1.37
C GLN A 60 -40.32 1.65 0.28
N ARG A 61 -39.61 1.96 -0.82
CA ARG A 61 -40.07 3.03 -1.74
C ARG A 61 -39.87 2.81 -3.25
N GLU A 62 -40.88 3.09 -4.06
CA GLU A 62 -40.77 3.16 -5.52
C GLU A 62 -39.90 4.34 -5.98
N LEU A 63 -39.19 4.18 -7.11
CA LEU A 63 -38.13 5.09 -7.55
C LEU A 63 -38.47 5.86 -8.84
N PRO A 64 -38.37 7.21 -8.86
CA PRO A 64 -38.55 8.03 -10.08
C PRO A 64 -37.46 7.84 -11.15
N ASP A 65 -37.69 8.35 -12.37
CA ASP A 65 -36.83 8.19 -13.56
C ASP A 65 -35.34 8.53 -13.37
N ARG A 66 -35.01 9.49 -12.49
CA ARG A 66 -33.63 9.87 -12.18
C ARG A 66 -32.84 8.70 -11.56
N ASP A 67 -33.54 7.83 -10.85
CA ASP A 67 -32.97 6.66 -10.18
C ASP A 67 -32.77 5.50 -11.15
N MET A 68 -33.39 5.54 -12.34
CA MET A 68 -33.13 4.56 -13.40
C MET A 68 -31.73 4.69 -13.98
N ARG A 69 -31.16 5.91 -14.06
CA ARG A 69 -29.76 6.10 -14.46
C ARG A 69 -28.79 5.57 -13.41
N LEU A 70 -29.10 5.82 -12.13
CA LEU A 70 -28.32 5.31 -11.01
C LEU A 70 -28.34 3.77 -10.99
N ARG A 71 -29.51 3.14 -11.14
CA ARG A 71 -29.64 1.67 -11.25
C ARG A 71 -28.78 1.07 -12.37
N LYS A 72 -28.78 1.70 -13.55
CA LYS A 72 -27.92 1.25 -14.67
C LYS A 72 -26.44 1.37 -14.33
N ALA A 73 -26.03 2.43 -13.64
CA ALA A 73 -24.64 2.60 -13.20
C ALA A 73 -24.21 1.53 -12.18
N ILE A 74 -25.11 1.21 -11.23
CA ILE A 74 -24.93 0.15 -10.24
C ILE A 74 -24.72 -1.21 -10.92
N GLN A 75 -25.57 -1.55 -11.89
CA GLN A 75 -25.44 -2.78 -12.67
C GLN A 75 -24.12 -2.82 -13.46
N LYS A 76 -23.75 -1.69 -14.08
CA LYS A 76 -22.49 -1.58 -14.84
C LYS A 76 -21.25 -1.73 -13.94
N ALA A 77 -21.35 -1.36 -12.67
CA ALA A 77 -20.31 -1.57 -11.67
C ALA A 77 -20.24 -3.02 -11.14
N GLY A 78 -21.06 -3.94 -11.67
CA GLY A 78 -21.01 -5.37 -11.33
C GLY A 78 -21.82 -5.77 -10.10
N PHE A 79 -22.67 -4.89 -9.58
CA PHE A 79 -23.52 -5.18 -8.42
C PHE A 79 -24.87 -5.77 -8.88
N THR A 80 -24.92 -7.09 -9.14
CA THR A 80 -26.10 -7.79 -9.71
C THR A 80 -26.85 -8.72 -8.76
N ASP A 81 -26.26 -9.16 -7.65
CA ASP A 81 -26.87 -10.10 -6.69
C ASP A 81 -27.75 -9.43 -5.61
N ALA A 82 -28.68 -10.22 -5.07
CA ALA A 82 -29.78 -9.76 -4.22
C ALA A 82 -29.38 -9.28 -2.81
N HIS A 83 -28.17 -9.58 -2.31
CA HIS A 83 -27.76 -9.25 -0.94
C HIS A 83 -26.68 -8.13 -0.80
N VAL A 84 -25.47 -8.20 -1.35
CA VAL A 84 -24.39 -8.02 -0.35
C VAL A 84 -23.53 -6.72 -0.30
N ALA A 85 -23.48 -5.81 -1.28
CA ALA A 85 -23.01 -4.40 -1.03
C ALA A 85 -24.21 -3.46 -0.74
N ILE A 86 -25.19 -4.15 -0.16
CA ILE A 86 -26.41 -3.88 0.60
C ILE A 86 -27.31 -2.80 0.02
N LYS A 87 -28.08 -3.29 -0.98
CA LYS A 87 -28.96 -2.60 -1.96
C LYS A 87 -28.39 -1.26 -2.48
N THR A 88 -27.05 -1.24 -2.56
CA THR A 88 -26.10 -0.19 -2.96
C THR A 88 -26.08 0.99 -2.00
N ALA A 89 -25.56 0.78 -0.79
CA ALA A 89 -25.87 1.63 0.37
C ALA A 89 -27.37 2.02 0.39
N LEU A 90 -28.24 1.02 0.15
CA LEU A 90 -29.70 1.08 0.10
C LEU A 90 -30.28 2.41 -0.36
N LEU A 91 -29.98 2.73 -1.63
CA LEU A 91 -30.23 3.96 -2.41
C LEU A 91 -29.18 5.09 -2.33
N ILE A 92 -28.04 4.99 -1.65
CA ILE A 92 -27.43 6.22 -1.06
C ILE A 92 -28.57 6.92 -0.26
N CYS A 93 -29.24 6.11 0.56
CA CYS A 93 -30.41 6.38 1.39
C CYS A 93 -31.47 7.34 0.81
N SER A 94 -32.51 6.78 0.18
CA SER A 94 -33.84 7.22 -0.32
C SER A 94 -34.57 8.50 0.21
N CYS A 95 -33.93 9.37 0.98
CA CYS A 95 -34.50 10.10 2.11
C CYS A 95 -33.72 11.40 2.44
N LYS A 96 -33.78 12.45 1.59
CA LYS A 96 -33.70 13.82 2.15
C LYS A 96 -34.88 14.14 3.10
N VAL A 97 -35.88 13.27 3.25
CA VAL A 97 -37.19 13.60 3.82
C VAL A 97 -37.14 13.69 5.36
N HIS A 98 -37.10 14.94 5.84
CA HIS A 98 -37.29 15.48 7.19
C HIS A 98 -36.19 15.24 8.25
N ILE A 99 -35.17 16.11 8.26
CA ILE A 99 -34.61 16.55 9.56
C ILE A 99 -35.71 17.37 10.23
N LEU A 100 -36.66 16.71 10.89
CA LEU A 100 -37.34 17.32 12.02
C LEU A 100 -36.28 17.54 13.11
N PRO A 101 -36.30 18.68 13.83
CA PRO A 101 -35.41 18.87 14.95
C PRO A 101 -35.71 17.75 15.96
N ARG A 102 -34.75 16.87 16.21
CA ARG A 102 -34.96 15.82 17.21
C ARG A 102 -34.70 16.45 18.55
N ASP A 103 -35.79 16.66 19.29
CA ASP A 103 -35.79 17.05 20.69
C ASP A 103 -34.81 16.20 21.49
N GLY A 104 -34.13 16.89 22.40
CA GLY A 104 -32.96 16.41 23.11
C GLY A 104 -33.17 15.06 23.76
N HIS A 105 -32.24 14.13 23.49
CA HIS A 105 -31.61 13.20 24.42
C HIS A 105 -30.69 12.30 23.58
N SER A 106 -29.46 12.76 23.33
CA SER A 106 -28.46 12.04 22.53
C SER A 106 -27.87 10.86 23.32
N ARG A 107 -28.24 9.64 22.96
CA ARG A 107 -27.31 8.50 23.02
C ARG A 107 -26.57 8.50 21.69
N TYR A 108 -25.25 8.67 21.72
CA TYR A 108 -24.38 8.47 20.57
C TYR A 108 -24.62 7.06 20.01
N CYS A 109 -25.14 6.94 18.78
CA CYS A 109 -25.56 5.68 18.17
C CYS A 109 -24.47 5.14 17.24
N GLU A 110 -23.90 3.99 17.58
CA GLU A 110 -23.01 3.16 16.73
C GLU A 110 -23.60 2.92 15.32
N ASP A 111 -24.94 2.85 15.21
CA ASP A 111 -25.67 2.66 13.95
C ASP A 111 -25.41 3.74 12.86
N CYS A 112 -25.06 4.98 13.24
CA CYS A 112 -24.82 6.06 12.29
C CYS A 112 -23.46 5.92 11.58
N GLU A 113 -22.43 5.53 12.33
CA GLU A 113 -21.07 5.40 11.80
C GLU A 113 -20.97 4.24 10.80
N VAL A 114 -21.69 3.15 11.04
CA VAL A 114 -21.79 2.02 10.13
C VAL A 114 -22.42 2.44 8.80
N SER A 115 -23.49 3.23 8.82
CA SER A 115 -24.15 3.70 7.59
C SER A 115 -23.27 4.58 6.70
N ASP A 116 -22.45 5.46 7.30
CA ASP A 116 -21.60 6.40 6.57
C ASP A 116 -20.43 5.69 5.86
N VAL A 117 -19.90 4.63 6.46
CA VAL A 117 -18.88 3.76 5.86
C VAL A 117 -19.38 3.12 4.58
N PHE A 118 -20.51 2.41 4.64
CA PHE A 118 -21.08 1.77 3.45
C PHE A 118 -21.48 2.80 2.37
N THR A 119 -21.98 3.97 2.79
CA THR A 119 -22.38 5.05 1.87
C THR A 119 -21.18 5.65 1.14
N THR A 120 -20.13 6.04 1.86
CA THR A 120 -18.93 6.63 1.26
C THR A 120 -18.21 5.63 0.36
N GLN A 121 -18.13 4.36 0.77
CA GLN A 121 -17.58 3.29 -0.08
C GLN A 121 -18.40 3.08 -1.35
N ALA A 122 -19.74 2.98 -1.25
CA ALA A 122 -20.60 2.79 -2.42
C ALA A 122 -20.52 3.97 -3.40
N LEU A 123 -20.51 5.21 -2.88
CA LEU A 123 -20.37 6.42 -3.69
C LEU A 123 -19.02 6.45 -4.42
N THR A 124 -17.94 6.11 -3.71
CA THR A 124 -16.60 5.98 -4.29
C THR A 124 -16.58 4.92 -5.38
N ALA A 125 -17.18 3.74 -5.14
CA ALA A 125 -17.24 2.64 -6.09
C ALA A 125 -17.95 3.04 -7.40
N LEU A 126 -19.07 3.75 -7.30
CA LEU A 126 -19.80 4.24 -8.47
C LEU A 126 -19.01 5.31 -9.23
N LEU A 127 -18.38 6.25 -8.53
CA LEU A 127 -17.53 7.27 -9.14
C LEU A 127 -16.36 6.64 -9.90
N VAL A 128 -15.72 5.61 -9.35
CA VAL A 128 -14.70 4.81 -10.07
C VAL A 128 -15.29 4.20 -11.34
N ALA A 129 -16.46 3.55 -11.25
CA ALA A 129 -17.09 2.87 -12.38
C ALA A 129 -17.51 3.80 -13.52
N VAL A 130 -17.82 5.08 -13.23
CA VAL A 130 -18.20 6.09 -14.24
C VAL A 130 -17.04 6.99 -14.69
N SER A 131 -15.83 6.76 -14.18
CA SER A 131 -14.63 7.56 -14.49
C SER A 131 -13.61 6.76 -15.31
N PRO A 132 -13.79 6.63 -16.64
CA PRO A 132 -12.95 5.76 -17.47
C PRO A 132 -11.49 6.22 -17.57
N LYS A 133 -11.23 7.51 -17.27
CA LYS A 133 -9.91 8.14 -17.32
C LYS A 133 -9.24 8.28 -15.95
N LEU A 134 -9.73 7.61 -14.92
CA LEU A 134 -9.13 7.61 -13.59
C LEU A 134 -7.69 7.10 -13.64
N VAL A 135 -6.75 7.87 -13.08
CA VAL A 135 -5.31 7.61 -13.12
C VAL A 135 -4.76 7.22 -11.75
N SER A 136 -5.35 7.73 -10.68
CA SER A 136 -4.85 7.48 -9.33
C SER A 136 -5.98 7.38 -8.32
N ILE A 137 -5.82 6.46 -7.38
CA ILE A 137 -6.70 6.29 -6.22
C ILE A 137 -5.85 6.33 -4.95
N ALA A 138 -6.32 7.04 -3.93
CA ALA A 138 -5.85 6.91 -2.57
C ALA A 138 -7.03 6.50 -1.68
N MET A 139 -6.87 5.50 -0.81
CA MET A 139 -7.97 5.10 0.07
C MET A 139 -7.47 4.41 1.32
N ILE A 140 -8.28 4.46 2.39
CA ILE A 140 -8.10 3.57 3.54
C ILE A 140 -8.40 2.13 3.11
N GLN A 141 -7.88 1.14 3.85
CA GLN A 141 -8.23 -0.28 3.67
C GLN A 141 -9.76 -0.45 3.54
N PRO A 142 -10.27 -1.05 2.45
CA PRO A 142 -11.70 -1.03 2.13
C PRO A 142 -12.47 -2.20 2.74
N PHE A 143 -11.81 -3.05 3.53
CA PHE A 143 -12.39 -4.21 4.20
C PHE A 143 -11.86 -4.31 5.63
N CYS A 144 -12.62 -4.91 6.54
CA CYS A 144 -12.08 -5.23 7.87
C CYS A 144 -11.23 -6.51 7.75
N ASN A 145 -10.02 -6.49 8.29
CA ASN A 145 -9.30 -7.73 8.57
C ASN A 145 -9.58 -8.10 10.04
N PHE A 146 -9.63 -9.40 10.31
CA PHE A 146 -9.48 -9.94 11.66
C PHE A 146 -8.42 -11.04 11.57
N VAL A 147 -7.76 -11.36 12.68
CA VAL A 147 -6.74 -12.41 12.76
C VAL A 147 -7.29 -13.73 12.19
N GLY A 148 -6.68 -14.23 11.11
CA GLY A 148 -7.15 -15.47 10.47
C GLY A 148 -8.17 -15.26 9.35
N TYR A 149 -8.36 -14.02 8.88
CA TYR A 149 -9.16 -13.68 7.69
C TYR A 149 -8.83 -14.57 6.48
N TYR A 150 -7.55 -14.78 6.20
CA TYR A 150 -7.10 -15.66 5.12
C TYR A 150 -7.21 -17.16 5.44
N GLN A 151 -7.40 -17.50 6.71
CA GLN A 151 -7.57 -18.88 7.18
C GLN A 151 -9.04 -19.31 7.19
N GLY A 152 -9.96 -18.47 6.71
CA GLY A 152 -11.38 -18.81 6.50
C GLY A 152 -12.24 -18.77 7.77
N TRP A 153 -11.79 -18.09 8.81
CA TRP A 153 -12.56 -17.92 10.04
C TRP A 153 -13.58 -16.78 9.86
N GLY A 154 -14.85 -17.02 10.19
CA GLY A 154 -15.91 -16.01 10.19
C GLY A 154 -16.60 -15.73 8.85
N GLU A 155 -17.76 -15.07 8.93
CA GLU A 155 -18.49 -14.58 7.74
C GLU A 155 -17.87 -13.29 7.23
N ARG A 156 -17.61 -13.23 5.92
CA ARG A 156 -16.97 -12.09 5.28
C ARG A 156 -18.00 -11.02 4.94
N VAL A 157 -17.85 -9.84 5.53
CA VAL A 157 -18.61 -8.64 5.14
C VAL A 157 -18.17 -8.19 3.73
N GLU A 158 -19.11 -8.14 2.78
CA GLU A 158 -18.82 -7.65 1.41
C GLU A 158 -18.94 -6.12 1.34
N TYR A 159 -17.85 -5.43 1.64
CA TYR A 159 -17.77 -3.99 1.48
C TYR A 159 -17.81 -3.56 -0.01
N PRO A 160 -18.50 -2.44 -0.38
CA PRO A 160 -18.68 -2.05 -1.77
C PRO A 160 -17.38 -1.87 -2.57
N LEU A 161 -16.36 -1.23 -1.97
CA LEU A 161 -15.07 -1.02 -2.64
C LEU A 161 -14.29 -2.32 -2.77
N ASP A 162 -14.22 -3.12 -1.72
CA ASP A 162 -13.58 -4.44 -1.76
C ASP A 162 -14.19 -5.33 -2.85
N LYS A 163 -15.53 -5.36 -2.95
CA LYS A 163 -16.25 -6.09 -3.99
C LYS A 163 -15.96 -5.57 -5.40
N LEU A 164 -16.03 -4.25 -5.61
CA LEU A 164 -15.76 -3.64 -6.92
C LEU A 164 -14.35 -3.99 -7.39
N PHE A 165 -13.34 -3.78 -6.54
CA PHE A 165 -11.95 -3.98 -6.95
C PHE A 165 -11.63 -5.45 -7.18
N ARG A 166 -12.16 -6.37 -6.37
CA ARG A 166 -11.98 -7.82 -6.64
C ARG A 166 -12.63 -8.25 -7.93
N ALA A 167 -13.83 -7.78 -8.22
CA ALA A 167 -14.50 -8.08 -9.49
C ALA A 167 -13.70 -7.51 -10.68
N ALA A 168 -13.21 -6.27 -10.56
CA ALA A 168 -12.39 -5.63 -11.57
C ALA A 168 -11.07 -6.38 -11.81
N ASN A 169 -10.38 -6.75 -10.74
CA ASN A 169 -9.07 -7.41 -10.79
C ASN A 169 -9.17 -8.89 -11.21
N ALA A 170 -10.31 -9.55 -10.97
CA ALA A 170 -10.57 -10.90 -11.48
C ALA A 170 -10.74 -10.94 -13.00
N LYS A 171 -11.23 -9.85 -13.62
CA LYS A 171 -11.42 -9.70 -15.06
C LYS A 171 -10.85 -8.36 -15.54
N PRO A 172 -9.51 -8.19 -15.51
CA PRO A 172 -8.87 -6.87 -15.62
C PRO A 172 -9.09 -6.18 -16.97
N TYR A 173 -9.43 -6.91 -18.03
CA TYR A 173 -9.64 -6.36 -19.38
C TYR A 173 -11.12 -6.18 -19.75
N ASP A 174 -12.05 -6.76 -18.97
CA ASP A 174 -13.48 -6.76 -19.32
C ASP A 174 -14.23 -5.55 -18.75
N ASN A 175 -13.60 -4.84 -17.80
CA ASN A 175 -14.23 -3.74 -17.09
C ASN A 175 -13.92 -2.39 -17.78
N PRO A 176 -14.92 -1.54 -18.06
CA PRO A 176 -14.71 -0.26 -18.74
C PRO A 176 -14.08 0.83 -17.85
N TYR A 177 -13.82 0.52 -16.59
CA TYR A 177 -13.20 1.39 -15.59
C TYR A 177 -11.87 0.78 -15.13
N LEU A 178 -11.03 1.58 -14.45
CA LEU A 178 -9.70 1.20 -13.95
C LEU A 178 -8.64 0.83 -15.02
N GLN A 179 -9.01 0.84 -16.31
CA GLN A 179 -8.08 0.56 -17.41
C GLN A 179 -6.89 1.53 -17.49
N ASN A 180 -7.05 2.74 -16.94
CA ASN A 180 -6.01 3.78 -16.91
C ASN A 180 -5.43 4.02 -15.51
N LEU A 181 -5.78 3.18 -14.52
CA LEU A 181 -5.29 3.38 -13.16
C LEU A 181 -3.79 3.09 -13.14
N LEU A 182 -2.98 4.11 -12.89
CA LEU A 182 -1.51 4.03 -12.81
C LEU A 182 -1.01 3.91 -11.36
N LYS A 183 -1.71 4.55 -10.41
CA LYS A 183 -1.23 4.71 -9.03
C LYS A 183 -2.28 4.34 -7.99
N PHE A 184 -1.89 3.55 -7.01
CA PHE A 184 -2.70 3.22 -5.84
C PHE A 184 -1.94 3.57 -4.56
N TYR A 185 -2.60 4.27 -3.64
CA TYR A 185 -2.04 4.63 -2.34
C TYR A 185 -2.97 4.19 -1.21
N VAL A 186 -2.40 3.61 -0.13
CA VAL A 186 -3.18 3.28 1.07
C VAL A 186 -2.99 4.33 2.14
N ILE A 187 -4.10 5.01 2.47
CA ILE A 187 -4.15 6.05 3.48
C ILE A 187 -4.16 5.41 4.86
N ASN A 188 -3.22 5.86 5.70
CA ASN A 188 -3.06 5.38 7.07
C ASN A 188 -3.50 6.41 8.13
N GLU A 189 -4.41 7.30 7.73
CA GLU A 189 -4.92 8.37 8.60
C GLU A 189 -6.16 7.86 9.35
N LYS A 190 -5.94 7.37 10.57
CA LYS A 190 -7.00 7.27 11.57
C LYS A 190 -6.84 8.41 12.56
N ASP A 191 -7.84 9.30 12.60
CA ASP A 191 -8.00 10.36 13.61
C ASP A 191 -8.22 9.78 15.04
N THR A 192 -8.27 8.45 15.17
CA THR A 192 -8.60 7.72 16.41
C THR A 192 -7.41 7.06 17.08
N ALA A 193 -6.23 7.06 16.46
CA ALA A 193 -5.02 6.57 17.11
C ALA A 193 -4.18 7.76 17.56
N ASP A 194 -3.48 7.60 18.68
CA ASP A 194 -2.59 8.57 19.32
C ASP A 194 -1.52 9.20 18.40
N GLY A 195 -1.43 8.79 17.13
CA GLY A 195 -0.40 9.21 16.18
C GLY A 195 1.01 8.78 16.61
N ARG A 196 1.14 8.08 17.73
CA ARG A 196 2.41 7.61 18.28
C ARG A 196 2.87 6.29 17.65
N TRP A 197 1.92 5.47 17.20
CA TRP A 197 2.16 4.07 16.83
C TRP A 197 2.06 3.81 15.32
N TYR A 198 2.73 2.76 14.85
CA TYR A 198 2.44 2.15 13.55
C TYR A 198 1.02 1.57 13.52
N HIS A 199 0.51 1.30 12.31
CA HIS A 199 -0.83 0.78 12.12
C HIS A 199 -0.83 -0.51 11.32
N GLY A 200 -1.36 -1.58 11.94
CA GLY A 200 -1.63 -2.84 11.28
C GLY A 200 -2.65 -2.65 10.16
N ILE A 201 -2.18 -2.76 8.93
CA ILE A 201 -3.01 -2.70 7.71
C ILE A 201 -2.68 -3.94 6.88
N ASP A 202 -3.72 -4.60 6.36
CA ASP A 202 -3.58 -5.67 5.38
C ASP A 202 -3.24 -5.08 4.01
N PHE A 203 -2.02 -4.56 3.89
CA PHE A 203 -1.56 -3.92 2.67
C PHE A 203 -1.28 -4.95 1.58
N LEU A 204 -0.92 -6.19 1.90
CA LEU A 204 -0.90 -7.29 0.92
C LEU A 204 -2.29 -7.61 0.38
N GLY A 205 -3.33 -7.54 1.21
CA GLY A 205 -4.72 -7.66 0.81
C GLY A 205 -5.14 -6.53 -0.12
N CYS A 206 -4.80 -5.29 0.24
CA CYS A 206 -5.01 -4.11 -0.61
C CYS A 206 -4.25 -4.21 -1.94
N PHE A 207 -3.00 -4.67 -1.93
CA PHE A 207 -2.18 -4.88 -3.11
C PHE A 207 -2.87 -5.80 -4.12
N ALA A 208 -3.44 -6.92 -3.65
CA ALA A 208 -4.16 -7.88 -4.51
C ALA A 208 -5.54 -7.41 -5.00
N LEU A 209 -5.98 -6.20 -4.64
CA LEU A 209 -7.14 -5.56 -5.26
C LEU A 209 -6.80 -4.92 -6.60
N PHE A 210 -5.50 -4.63 -6.87
CA PHE A 210 -5.09 -3.85 -8.04
C PHE A 210 -3.98 -4.52 -8.86
N ASP A 211 -3.30 -5.51 -8.31
CA ASP A 211 -2.07 -6.11 -8.87
C ASP A 211 -2.19 -6.57 -10.33
N ARG A 212 -3.36 -7.01 -10.80
CA ARG A 212 -3.57 -7.54 -12.17
C ARG A 212 -4.15 -6.51 -13.14
N LEU A 213 -4.43 -5.29 -12.70
CA LEU A 213 -4.95 -4.25 -13.57
C LEU A 213 -3.96 -3.91 -14.69
N PRO A 214 -4.44 -3.56 -15.90
CA PRO A 214 -3.59 -3.50 -17.09
C PRO A 214 -2.54 -2.38 -17.04
N SER A 215 -2.89 -1.22 -16.47
CA SER A 215 -2.03 -0.03 -16.47
C SER A 215 -1.43 0.29 -15.10
N ILE A 216 -1.68 -0.51 -14.06
CA ILE A 216 -1.15 -0.21 -12.73
C ILE A 216 0.38 -0.27 -12.76
N GLU A 217 1.03 0.76 -12.23
CA GLU A 217 2.49 0.82 -12.20
C GLU A 217 3.04 1.11 -10.81
N TRP A 218 2.29 1.84 -9.98
CA TRP A 218 2.78 2.35 -8.70
C TRP A 218 1.85 2.00 -7.55
N VAL A 219 2.45 1.52 -6.45
CA VAL A 219 1.76 1.33 -5.19
C VAL A 219 2.55 1.96 -4.04
N GLY A 220 1.84 2.51 -3.05
CA GLY A 220 2.51 2.98 -1.85
C GLY A 220 1.65 3.09 -0.60
N ILE A 221 2.35 3.19 0.54
CA ILE A 221 1.81 3.32 1.90
C ILE A 221 2.90 3.88 2.82
N ASP A 222 2.51 4.46 3.94
CA ASP A 222 3.38 4.76 5.07
C ASP A 222 2.76 4.38 6.42
N ILE A 223 3.57 4.42 7.47
CA ILE A 223 3.17 4.11 8.86
C ILE A 223 2.63 2.66 9.00
N LEU A 224 3.01 1.76 8.10
CA LEU A 224 2.50 0.39 8.08
C LEU A 224 3.15 -0.43 9.20
N ASP A 225 2.35 -1.16 9.96
CA ASP A 225 2.79 -2.30 10.77
C ASP A 225 2.33 -3.61 10.11
N ASP A 226 3.02 -4.72 10.39
CA ASP A 226 2.53 -6.04 9.99
C ASP A 226 1.20 -6.31 10.71
N ASP A 227 0.17 -6.72 9.97
CA ASP A 227 -1.14 -7.01 10.55
C ASP A 227 -1.20 -8.43 11.16
N GLY A 228 -0.10 -9.18 11.09
CA GLY A 228 0.03 -10.54 11.61
C GLY A 228 -0.79 -11.55 10.82
N ASN A 229 -1.43 -11.14 9.72
CA ASN A 229 -2.23 -12.05 8.91
C ASN A 229 -1.33 -12.74 7.89
N GLU A 230 -1.18 -14.06 8.04
CA GLU A 230 -0.50 -14.88 7.06
C GLU A 230 -1.33 -15.02 5.79
N LYS A 231 -1.22 -14.03 4.89
CA LYS A 231 -1.74 -14.17 3.54
C LYS A 231 -0.96 -15.28 2.81
N PRO A 232 -1.65 -16.16 2.06
CA PRO A 232 -1.02 -17.11 1.16
C PRO A 232 -0.02 -16.42 0.22
N ASP A 233 1.04 -17.14 -0.15
CA ASP A 233 2.06 -16.62 -1.04
C ASP A 233 1.43 -16.07 -2.33
N PRO A 234 1.75 -14.82 -2.72
CA PRO A 234 1.18 -14.23 -3.91
C PRO A 234 1.64 -15.00 -5.15
N LEU A 235 0.75 -15.09 -6.14
CA LEU A 235 1.09 -15.65 -7.44
C LEU A 235 2.16 -14.78 -8.12
N ARG A 236 3.24 -15.43 -8.56
CA ARG A 236 4.46 -14.77 -9.08
C ARG A 236 4.25 -14.13 -10.44
N ASP A 237 5.02 -13.06 -10.70
CA ASP A 237 5.15 -12.44 -12.01
C ASP A 237 3.80 -12.12 -12.69
N LEU A 238 2.77 -11.87 -11.88
CA LEU A 238 1.44 -11.53 -12.38
C LEU A 238 1.23 -10.03 -12.43
N SER A 239 1.91 -9.27 -11.57
CA SER A 239 1.62 -7.87 -11.39
C SER A 239 2.35 -6.97 -12.38
N ASN A 240 1.61 -6.00 -12.92
CA ASN A 240 2.16 -4.93 -13.76
C ASN A 240 2.80 -3.80 -12.91
N ILE A 241 2.64 -3.84 -11.58
CA ILE A 241 3.28 -2.91 -10.66
C ILE A 241 4.81 -2.98 -10.89
N SER A 242 5.39 -1.81 -11.14
CA SER A 242 6.83 -1.63 -11.38
C SER A 242 7.47 -0.70 -10.36
N ARG A 243 6.68 -0.07 -9.48
CA ARG A 243 7.15 0.87 -8.46
C ARG A 243 6.46 0.61 -7.14
N ILE A 244 7.23 0.33 -6.10
CA ILE A 244 6.75 0.10 -4.73
C ILE A 244 7.35 1.15 -3.81
N CYS A 245 6.51 1.77 -2.98
CA CYS A 245 6.93 2.78 -2.00
C CYS A 245 6.29 2.50 -0.64
N VAL A 246 7.05 1.91 0.29
CA VAL A 246 6.62 1.62 1.67
C VAL A 246 7.51 2.42 2.61
N THR A 247 7.08 3.57 3.11
CA THR A 247 7.97 4.49 3.84
C THR A 247 7.54 4.69 5.28
N ASN A 248 8.50 4.83 6.19
CA ASN A 248 8.23 5.03 7.62
C ASN A 248 7.34 3.90 8.15
N SER A 249 7.74 2.64 7.93
CA SER A 249 6.93 1.46 8.20
C SER A 249 7.74 0.35 8.89
N ALA A 250 7.09 -0.46 9.71
CA ALA A 250 7.68 -1.47 10.57
C ALA A 250 7.47 -2.92 10.09
N VAL A 251 7.62 -3.21 8.79
CA VAL A 251 7.42 -4.56 8.24
C VAL A 251 8.72 -5.35 8.03
N GLY A 252 8.63 -6.68 8.14
CA GLY A 252 9.76 -7.60 7.97
C GLY A 252 10.12 -7.93 6.51
N SER A 253 11.25 -8.63 6.34
CA SER A 253 11.79 -9.06 5.04
C SER A 253 10.85 -9.97 4.25
N THR A 254 10.19 -10.91 4.92
CA THR A 254 9.23 -11.84 4.30
C THR A 254 8.05 -11.10 3.68
N TYR A 255 7.52 -10.11 4.38
CA TYR A 255 6.45 -9.23 3.91
C TYR A 255 6.85 -8.50 2.61
N LEU A 256 8.02 -7.88 2.61
CA LEU A 256 8.56 -7.16 1.45
C LEU A 256 8.86 -8.12 0.29
N ALA A 257 9.40 -9.31 0.58
CA ALA A 257 9.70 -10.32 -0.42
C ALA A 257 8.45 -10.72 -1.19
N LYS A 258 7.31 -10.95 -0.49
CA LYS A 258 6.01 -11.25 -1.12
C LYS A 258 5.61 -10.17 -2.14
N MET A 259 5.79 -8.90 -1.82
CA MET A 259 5.50 -7.81 -2.76
C MET A 259 6.46 -7.83 -3.96
N ILE A 260 7.76 -7.96 -3.71
CA ILE A 260 8.80 -7.91 -4.75
C ILE A 260 8.62 -9.04 -5.77
N VAL A 261 8.35 -10.27 -5.32
CA VAL A 261 8.26 -11.44 -6.20
C VAL A 261 6.95 -11.51 -6.99
N SER A 262 5.95 -10.71 -6.65
CA SER A 262 4.67 -10.66 -7.39
C SER A 262 4.74 -9.78 -8.65
N CYS A 263 5.73 -8.88 -8.73
CA CYS A 263 5.92 -7.95 -9.85
C CYS A 263 6.58 -8.65 -11.05
N LYS A 264 6.17 -8.32 -12.28
CA LYS A 264 6.81 -8.81 -13.52
C LYS A 264 8.17 -8.19 -13.79
N ALA A 265 8.28 -6.89 -13.54
CA ALA A 265 9.45 -6.08 -13.88
C ALA A 265 9.52 -4.87 -12.94
N LEU A 266 10.02 -5.11 -11.72
CA LEU A 266 10.18 -4.05 -10.73
C LEU A 266 11.29 -3.10 -11.18
N LYS A 267 10.97 -1.79 -11.23
CA LYS A 267 11.86 -0.70 -11.62
C LYS A 267 12.24 0.19 -10.45
N GLU A 268 11.33 0.44 -9.52
CA GLU A 268 11.60 1.27 -8.34
C GLU A 268 11.15 0.55 -7.08
N PHE A 269 12.02 0.46 -6.08
CA PHE A 269 11.69 -0.05 -4.76
C PHE A 269 12.20 0.92 -3.70
N GLN A 270 11.28 1.39 -2.85
CA GLN A 270 11.58 2.27 -1.73
C GLN A 270 11.00 1.67 -0.46
N PHE A 271 11.87 1.43 0.51
CA PHE A 271 11.52 1.03 1.86
C PHE A 271 12.26 1.88 2.89
N SER A 272 11.57 2.36 3.91
CA SER A 272 12.22 2.96 5.08
C SER A 272 11.46 2.63 6.35
N ILE A 273 12.18 2.47 7.45
CA ILE A 273 11.59 2.39 8.79
C ILE A 273 11.42 3.79 9.38
N GLY A 274 10.98 3.85 10.63
CA GLY A 274 11.11 5.01 11.49
C GLY A 274 9.91 5.96 11.51
N GLY A 275 9.92 6.85 12.50
CA GLY A 275 8.91 7.90 12.64
C GLY A 275 7.68 7.55 13.49
N ARG A 276 7.57 6.31 13.99
CA ARG A 276 6.57 5.87 14.97
C ARG A 276 7.15 4.81 15.91
N ALA A 277 6.43 4.51 16.98
CA ALA A 277 6.69 3.39 17.87
C ALA A 277 5.92 2.13 17.44
N CYS A 278 6.39 0.94 17.82
CA CYS A 278 5.69 -0.33 17.58
C CYS A 278 5.20 -0.93 18.89
N PHE A 279 3.98 -1.48 18.90
CA PHE A 279 3.33 -1.99 20.12
C PHE A 279 3.90 -3.35 20.56
N ASP A 280 4.16 -4.25 19.60
CA ASP A 280 4.55 -5.64 19.85
C ASP A 280 6.06 -5.91 19.60
N GLY A 281 6.85 -4.84 19.55
CA GLY A 281 8.26 -4.88 19.21
C GLY A 281 8.52 -4.92 17.71
N TYR A 282 9.77 -4.70 17.31
CA TYR A 282 10.10 -4.48 15.90
C TYR A 282 10.26 -5.80 15.14
N SER A 283 9.65 -5.90 13.95
CA SER A 283 9.96 -6.98 13.02
C SER A 283 11.44 -6.97 12.69
N MET A 284 12.09 -8.12 12.87
CA MET A 284 13.47 -8.32 12.45
C MET A 284 13.57 -8.32 10.92
N PHE A 285 14.73 -7.91 10.43
CA PHE A 285 15.01 -7.84 9.00
C PHE A 285 16.12 -8.83 8.64
N ASN A 286 15.83 -9.70 7.67
CA ASN A 286 16.74 -10.66 7.08
C ASN A 286 17.23 -10.14 5.71
N PRO A 287 18.48 -9.63 5.65
CA PRO A 287 19.07 -9.13 4.40
C PRO A 287 19.18 -10.19 3.30
N GLU A 288 19.35 -11.46 3.66
CA GLU A 288 19.47 -12.54 2.69
C GLU A 288 18.15 -12.76 1.95
N ALA A 289 17.06 -12.95 2.70
CA ALA A 289 15.73 -13.15 2.12
C ALA A 289 15.33 -11.98 1.22
N PHE A 290 15.56 -10.76 1.70
CA PHE A 290 15.28 -9.54 0.95
C PHE A 290 16.11 -9.42 -0.34
N ALA A 291 17.43 -9.65 -0.26
CA ALA A 291 18.30 -9.62 -1.43
C ALA A 291 17.95 -10.72 -2.46
N LYS A 292 17.61 -11.92 -2.00
CA LYS A 292 17.15 -13.02 -2.87
C LYS A 292 15.83 -12.70 -3.57
N ALA A 293 14.91 -11.98 -2.93
CA ALA A 293 13.67 -11.52 -3.56
C ALA A 293 13.96 -10.55 -4.72
N LEU A 294 14.86 -9.58 -4.49
CA LEU A 294 15.28 -8.58 -5.49
C LEU A 294 16.01 -9.19 -6.69
N CYS A 295 16.65 -10.35 -6.53
CA CYS A 295 17.37 -11.03 -7.61
C CYS A 295 16.50 -11.35 -8.84
N SER A 296 15.16 -11.36 -8.73
CA SER A 296 14.24 -11.48 -9.87
C SER A 296 14.31 -10.30 -10.83
N HIS A 297 14.74 -9.13 -10.34
CA HIS A 297 14.63 -7.84 -11.00
C HIS A 297 15.99 -7.23 -11.35
N LYS A 298 17.03 -8.06 -11.43
CA LYS A 298 18.41 -7.64 -11.79
C LYS A 298 18.47 -6.80 -13.06
N ALA A 299 17.71 -7.19 -14.08
CA ALA A 299 17.69 -6.50 -15.37
C ALA A 299 16.69 -5.34 -15.44
N THR A 300 15.85 -5.13 -14.43
CA THR A 300 14.74 -4.17 -14.49
C THR A 300 14.82 -3.08 -13.42
N LEU A 301 15.42 -3.35 -12.26
CA LEU A 301 15.46 -2.44 -11.13
C LEU A 301 16.37 -1.24 -11.44
N GLU A 302 15.80 -0.05 -11.47
CA GLU A 302 16.45 1.22 -11.78
C GLU A 302 16.73 2.07 -10.54
N PHE A 303 15.85 1.99 -9.53
CA PHE A 303 15.98 2.71 -8.26
C PHE A 303 15.75 1.79 -7.08
N MET A 304 16.71 1.77 -6.16
CA MET A 304 16.60 1.05 -4.89
C MET A 304 16.91 1.98 -3.72
N HIS A 305 15.94 2.17 -2.83
CA HIS A 305 16.09 2.89 -1.58
C HIS A 305 15.66 1.98 -0.42
N VAL A 306 16.57 1.74 0.53
CA VAL A 306 16.29 0.94 1.72
C VAL A 306 16.95 1.62 2.93
N GLY A 307 16.14 2.30 3.74
CA GLY A 307 16.55 3.01 4.95
C GLY A 307 16.18 2.25 6.21
N ILE A 308 16.97 1.24 6.58
CA ILE A 308 16.69 0.31 7.70
C ILE A 308 17.88 0.05 8.63
N GLU A 309 18.91 0.89 8.57
CA GLU A 309 20.22 0.60 9.19
C GLU A 309 20.12 0.27 10.69
N ASP A 310 19.17 0.87 11.42
CA ASP A 310 18.97 0.62 12.86
C ASP A 310 18.36 -0.77 13.17
N ARG A 311 17.70 -1.40 12.19
CA ARG A 311 17.11 -2.75 12.31
C ARG A 311 17.93 -3.86 11.68
N VAL A 312 19.01 -3.52 10.99
CA VAL A 312 19.95 -4.51 10.48
C VAL A 312 20.93 -4.76 11.62
N PRO A 313 21.02 -5.99 12.18
CA PRO A 313 22.12 -6.35 13.06
C PRO A 313 23.42 -5.95 12.39
N ASN A 314 24.51 -5.73 13.12
CA ASN A 314 25.76 -5.31 12.48
C ASN A 314 26.33 -6.49 11.65
N VAL A 315 25.74 -6.77 10.48
CA VAL A 315 25.97 -7.94 9.62
C VAL A 315 27.40 -7.91 9.09
N SER A 316 28.00 -6.73 9.05
CA SER A 316 29.43 -6.54 8.81
C SER A 316 30.34 -7.10 9.91
N ARG A 317 29.84 -7.30 11.14
CA ARG A 317 30.60 -7.80 12.31
C ARG A 317 30.35 -9.26 12.64
N MET A 318 29.27 -9.82 12.13
CA MET A 318 28.85 -11.18 12.45
C MET A 318 29.48 -12.17 11.48
N ASP A 319 30.04 -13.27 11.98
CA ASP A 319 30.41 -14.38 11.11
C ASP A 319 29.17 -15.14 10.60
N ARG A 320 29.36 -16.09 9.67
CA ARG A 320 28.23 -16.85 9.11
C ARG A 320 27.42 -17.61 10.16
N TYR A 321 28.03 -18.17 11.21
CA TYR A 321 27.31 -18.94 12.23
C TYR A 321 26.56 -18.04 13.18
N GLU A 322 27.12 -16.87 13.50
CA GLU A 322 26.43 -15.83 14.25
C GLU A 322 25.25 -15.30 13.43
N LEU A 323 25.43 -15.13 12.12
CA LEU A 323 24.40 -14.64 11.21
C LEU A 323 23.30 -15.69 10.96
N GLU A 324 23.67 -16.94 10.67
CA GLU A 324 22.76 -18.08 10.57
C GLU A 324 22.05 -18.31 11.91
N GLY A 325 22.73 -18.19 13.05
CA GLY A 325 22.10 -18.28 14.37
C GLY A 325 21.11 -17.15 14.63
N VAL A 326 21.46 -15.89 14.34
CA VAL A 326 20.54 -14.74 14.49
C VAL A 326 19.32 -14.88 13.56
N TRP A 327 19.51 -15.45 12.37
CA TRP A 327 18.44 -15.65 11.40
C TRP A 327 17.58 -16.88 11.72
N ASP A 328 18.18 -18.01 12.11
CA ASP A 328 17.51 -19.29 12.43
C ASP A 328 16.64 -19.21 13.69
N ILE A 329 17.01 -18.39 14.67
CA ILE A 329 16.23 -18.26 15.92
C ILE A 329 14.97 -17.40 15.70
N HIS A 330 14.93 -16.56 14.66
CA HIS A 330 14.04 -15.39 14.64
C HIS A 330 13.24 -15.17 13.35
N GLU A 331 13.68 -15.73 12.22
CA GLU A 331 12.84 -16.04 11.07
C GLU A 331 13.05 -17.52 10.77
N CYS A 332 12.06 -18.38 11.05
CA CYS A 332 12.13 -19.77 10.64
C CYS A 332 12.53 -19.84 9.15
N PRO A 333 13.63 -20.55 8.78
CA PRO A 333 14.00 -20.80 7.38
C PRO A 333 12.83 -21.38 6.56
N PHE A 334 11.83 -21.94 7.25
CA PHE A 334 10.57 -22.48 6.74
C PHE A 334 9.60 -21.46 6.14
N GLN A 335 9.86 -20.15 6.18
CA GLN A 335 9.02 -19.13 5.49
C GLN A 335 9.77 -18.34 4.39
N ILE A 336 11.04 -18.67 4.13
CA ILE A 336 11.67 -18.27 2.87
C ILE A 336 10.98 -19.11 1.80
N SER A 337 9.94 -18.55 1.17
CA SER A 337 9.20 -19.18 0.09
C SER A 337 10.18 -19.92 -0.84
N ASP A 338 9.94 -21.20 -1.14
CA ASP A 338 10.79 -22.05 -1.99
C ASP A 338 11.24 -21.33 -3.28
N HIS A 339 10.41 -20.38 -3.71
CA HIS A 339 10.60 -19.46 -4.82
C HIS A 339 11.87 -18.58 -4.78
N ILE A 340 12.45 -18.30 -3.61
CA ILE A 340 13.66 -17.47 -3.47
C ILE A 340 14.89 -18.26 -3.00
N VAL A 341 14.73 -19.47 -2.45
CA VAL A 341 15.80 -20.27 -1.81
C VAL A 341 17.00 -20.52 -2.73
N GLY A 342 16.77 -20.74 -4.03
CA GLY A 342 17.84 -20.98 -5.03
C GLY A 342 18.40 -19.74 -5.72
N ARG A 343 17.91 -18.54 -5.39
CA ARG A 343 18.38 -17.31 -6.03
C ARG A 343 19.65 -16.82 -5.35
N SER A 344 20.62 -16.41 -6.15
CA SER A 344 21.79 -15.70 -5.66
C SER A 344 22.13 -14.54 -6.56
N GLY A 345 22.78 -13.53 -6.01
CA GLY A 345 23.24 -12.38 -6.77
C GLY A 345 23.92 -11.34 -5.90
N SER A 346 24.58 -10.39 -6.56
CA SER A 346 25.27 -9.24 -5.98
C SER A 346 24.91 -7.96 -6.73
N LEU A 347 25.24 -6.78 -6.17
CA LEU A 347 24.90 -5.48 -6.78
C LEU A 347 25.41 -5.34 -8.22
N LYS A 348 26.55 -5.94 -8.57
CA LYS A 348 27.12 -5.87 -9.93
C LYS A 348 26.21 -6.47 -11.00
N GLU A 349 25.29 -7.35 -10.60
CA GLU A 349 24.38 -8.03 -11.51
C GLU A 349 23.09 -7.22 -11.76
N PHE A 350 22.86 -6.13 -11.03
CA PHE A 350 21.74 -5.22 -11.26
C PHE A 350 22.06 -4.24 -12.40
N THR A 351 22.00 -4.73 -13.63
CA THR A 351 22.50 -4.02 -14.83
C THR A 351 21.73 -2.74 -15.16
N SER A 352 20.48 -2.61 -14.71
CA SER A 352 19.64 -1.43 -14.94
C SER A 352 19.68 -0.40 -13.81
N LEU A 353 20.40 -0.66 -12.72
CA LEU A 353 20.39 0.17 -11.52
C LEU A 353 21.06 1.53 -11.77
N LYS A 354 20.28 2.59 -11.59
CA LYS A 354 20.69 3.99 -11.81
C LYS A 354 20.86 4.76 -10.51
N LYS A 355 20.05 4.44 -9.51
CA LYS A 355 20.03 5.11 -8.22
C LYS A 355 20.02 4.08 -7.10
N LEU A 356 20.91 4.25 -6.14
CA LEU A 356 21.06 3.38 -4.98
C LEU A 356 21.05 4.22 -3.71
N SER A 357 20.31 3.80 -2.71
CA SER A 357 20.30 4.43 -1.38
C SER A 357 20.18 3.33 -0.34
N LEU A 358 21.30 2.93 0.24
CA LEU A 358 21.36 1.90 1.28
C LEU A 358 22.19 2.42 2.45
N GLY A 359 21.87 1.95 3.65
CA GLY A 359 22.80 2.07 4.78
C GLY A 359 24.06 1.23 4.56
N ILE A 360 25.15 1.57 5.25
CA ILE A 360 26.49 1.04 4.94
C ILE A 360 26.60 -0.46 5.21
N GLY A 361 25.96 -0.97 6.27
CA GLY A 361 25.94 -2.40 6.56
C GLY A 361 25.25 -3.20 5.46
N LEU A 362 24.10 -2.72 5.01
CA LEU A 362 23.33 -3.36 3.93
C LEU A 362 24.05 -3.25 2.57
N LEU A 363 24.68 -2.10 2.29
CA LEU A 363 25.49 -1.91 1.09
C LEU A 363 26.63 -2.92 1.00
N GLY A 364 27.37 -3.11 2.10
CA GLY A 364 28.45 -4.09 2.17
C GLY A 364 27.95 -5.50 1.91
N TYR A 365 26.83 -5.90 2.51
CA TYR A 365 26.19 -7.20 2.28
C TYR A 365 25.76 -7.39 0.81
N PHE A 366 25.13 -6.38 0.20
CA PHE A 366 24.64 -6.44 -1.18
C PHE A 366 25.76 -6.43 -2.23
N ALA A 367 26.83 -5.67 -2.00
CA ALA A 367 28.01 -5.65 -2.87
C ALA A 367 28.68 -7.03 -2.94
N ARG A 368 28.64 -7.73 -1.82
CA ARG A 368 29.17 -9.08 -1.62
C ARG A 368 28.30 -10.15 -2.29
N GLY A 369 26.98 -10.07 -2.11
CA GLY A 369 26.00 -10.98 -2.68
C GLY A 369 25.57 -12.12 -1.77
N THR A 370 24.55 -12.89 -2.17
CA THR A 370 23.81 -13.82 -1.28
C THR A 370 24.29 -15.28 -1.29
N GLY A 371 25.45 -15.60 -1.86
CA GLY A 371 25.91 -16.99 -2.12
C GLY A 371 27.22 -17.39 -1.45
N TRP A 372 27.53 -16.89 -0.25
CA TRP A 372 28.90 -16.96 0.29
C TRP A 372 29.28 -18.38 0.74
N THR A 373 30.57 -18.64 0.95
CA THR A 373 31.09 -19.79 1.71
C THR A 373 32.02 -19.29 2.81
N ARG A 374 32.13 -20.05 3.89
CA ARG A 374 32.86 -19.76 5.15
C ARG A 374 34.19 -19.02 4.93
N GLY A 375 34.41 -17.86 5.57
CA GLY A 375 35.74 -17.22 5.70
C GLY A 375 35.91 -15.79 5.17
N MET A 376 35.00 -15.25 4.34
CA MET A 376 35.19 -13.91 3.71
C MET A 376 34.63 -12.72 4.52
N LEU A 377 33.96 -12.94 5.66
CA LEU A 377 33.38 -11.86 6.48
C LEU A 377 34.44 -11.05 7.24
N ALA A 378 35.51 -11.71 7.72
CA ALA A 378 36.59 -11.12 8.50
C ALA A 378 37.43 -10.03 7.76
N ASP A 379 37.31 -9.95 6.43
CA ASP A 379 38.12 -9.02 5.62
C ASP A 379 37.49 -7.63 5.38
N TRP A 380 36.22 -7.38 5.75
CA TRP A 380 35.66 -6.01 5.63
C TRP A 380 36.18 -5.09 6.74
N GLU A 381 36.41 -5.64 7.94
CA GLU A 381 36.91 -4.88 9.09
C GLU A 381 38.41 -4.57 8.99
N ASN A 382 39.16 -5.26 8.12
CA ASN A 382 40.58 -5.01 7.93
C ASN A 382 40.81 -3.93 6.87
N LYS A 383 40.71 -2.66 7.27
CA LYS A 383 41.26 -1.47 6.56
C LYS A 383 40.76 -1.19 5.12
N ASN A 384 39.70 -1.85 4.65
CA ASN A 384 39.29 -1.79 3.24
C ASN A 384 37.87 -1.28 2.95
N SER A 385 37.05 -0.94 3.95
CA SER A 385 35.71 -0.38 3.68
C SER A 385 35.78 0.94 2.91
N ASP A 386 36.70 1.83 3.29
CA ASP A 386 36.94 3.09 2.59
C ASP A 386 37.46 2.82 1.18
N ALA A 387 38.42 1.90 1.00
CA ALA A 387 38.93 1.50 -0.30
C ALA A 387 37.85 0.88 -1.22
N GLN A 388 36.87 0.18 -0.65
CA GLN A 388 35.74 -0.40 -1.38
C GLN A 388 34.69 0.65 -1.75
N ILE A 389 34.44 1.62 -0.87
CA ILE A 389 33.60 2.78 -1.17
C ILE A 389 34.28 3.65 -2.24
N ASP A 390 35.58 3.86 -2.14
CA ASP A 390 36.37 4.57 -3.15
C ASP A 390 36.36 3.82 -4.48
N GLY A 391 36.55 2.49 -4.47
CA GLY A 391 36.42 1.65 -5.65
C GLY A 391 35.01 1.69 -6.27
N LEU A 392 33.95 1.77 -5.46
CA LEU A 392 32.58 1.99 -5.94
C LEU A 392 32.47 3.37 -6.62
N ARG A 393 32.98 4.43 -5.98
CA ARG A 393 32.99 5.80 -6.53
C ARG A 393 33.80 5.90 -7.82
N GLU A 394 34.90 5.19 -7.93
CA GLU A 394 35.72 5.12 -9.14
C GLU A 394 35.00 4.38 -10.26
N ASN A 395 34.37 3.24 -9.96
CA ASN A 395 33.56 2.50 -10.93
C ASN A 395 32.39 3.33 -11.45
N MET A 396 31.73 4.12 -10.60
CA MET A 396 30.67 5.05 -11.02
C MET A 396 31.14 6.13 -12.01
N LYS A 397 32.45 6.46 -12.03
CA LYS A 397 33.03 7.39 -13.01
C LYS A 397 33.36 6.72 -14.35
N SER A 398 33.29 5.38 -14.43
CA SER A 398 33.57 4.65 -15.66
C SER A 398 32.41 4.77 -16.66
N VAL A 399 32.74 4.79 -17.96
CA VAL A 399 31.76 4.95 -19.07
C VAL A 399 30.75 3.79 -19.14
N ASN A 400 31.07 2.64 -18.52
CA ASN A 400 30.25 1.43 -18.57
C ASN A 400 29.37 1.24 -17.31
N CYS A 401 29.35 2.21 -16.39
CA CYS A 401 28.54 2.13 -15.18
C CYS A 401 27.21 2.87 -15.35
N ASN A 402 26.09 2.15 -15.21
CA ASN A 402 24.75 2.75 -15.23
C ASN A 402 24.38 3.44 -13.91
N LEU A 403 25.12 3.18 -12.83
CA LEU A 403 24.85 3.71 -11.50
C LEU A 403 25.29 5.18 -11.41
N MET A 404 24.31 6.09 -11.42
CA MET A 404 24.55 7.54 -11.44
C MET A 404 24.60 8.15 -10.04
N GLN A 405 23.87 7.57 -9.06
CA GLN A 405 23.72 8.17 -7.73
C GLN A 405 23.76 7.09 -6.64
N VAL A 406 24.56 7.33 -5.60
CA VAL A 406 24.57 6.54 -4.38
C VAL A 406 24.38 7.46 -3.17
N TYR A 407 23.32 7.21 -2.39
CA TYR A 407 23.02 7.89 -1.13
C TYR A 407 23.32 6.96 0.04
N GLY A 408 23.61 7.52 1.21
CA GLY A 408 23.98 6.76 2.41
C GLY A 408 25.49 6.63 2.66
N LEU A 409 26.33 7.09 1.71
CA LEU A 409 27.80 7.08 1.87
C LEU A 409 28.32 8.24 2.72
N ASP A 410 27.86 9.46 2.41
CA ASP A 410 28.36 10.70 3.03
C ASP A 410 27.46 11.21 4.17
N LYS A 411 26.19 10.78 4.16
CA LYS A 411 25.16 11.21 5.10
C LYS A 411 24.27 10.03 5.44
N THR A 412 23.95 9.89 6.71
CA THR A 412 22.95 8.92 7.18
C THR A 412 21.62 9.18 6.49
N ILE A 413 20.94 8.10 6.07
CA ILE A 413 19.60 8.20 5.50
C ILE A 413 18.66 8.72 6.61
N PRO A 414 17.93 9.83 6.40
CA PRO A 414 17.05 10.39 7.40
C PRO A 414 15.90 9.43 7.75
N HIS A 415 15.43 9.48 9.00
CA HIS A 415 14.35 8.65 9.54
C HIS A 415 14.62 7.14 9.54
N ALA A 416 15.88 6.68 9.55
CA ALA A 416 16.20 5.26 9.64
C ALA A 416 16.10 4.67 11.06
N ARG A 417 15.27 5.24 11.95
CA ARG A 417 15.15 4.81 13.35
C ARG A 417 13.71 4.98 13.86
N ASP A 418 13.23 3.93 14.52
CA ASP A 418 11.95 3.93 15.22
C ASP A 418 11.97 4.83 16.46
N VAL A 419 10.78 5.19 16.94
CA VAL A 419 10.65 5.99 18.15
C VAL A 419 10.47 5.05 19.34
N ASP A 420 11.49 4.94 20.20
CA ASP A 420 11.50 4.02 21.34
C ASP A 420 10.50 4.46 22.43
N ASN A 421 10.47 5.75 22.76
CA ASN A 421 9.47 6.33 23.66
C ASN A 421 8.72 7.48 22.98
N PRO A 422 7.54 7.24 22.40
CA PRO A 422 6.82 8.27 21.67
C PRO A 422 6.26 9.39 22.56
N ASP A 423 6.24 9.22 23.89
CA ASP A 423 5.87 10.28 24.84
C ASP A 423 7.00 11.27 25.08
N ASP A 424 8.23 10.78 25.22
CA ASP A 424 9.40 11.61 25.47
C ASP A 424 9.99 12.19 24.16
N ASP A 425 9.74 11.52 23.02
CA ASP A 425 10.32 11.84 21.72
C ASP A 425 9.29 12.30 20.67
N ALA A 426 8.24 13.01 21.09
CA ALA A 426 7.17 13.48 20.20
C ALA A 426 7.67 14.31 18.99
N GLY A 427 8.84 14.94 19.09
CA GLY A 427 9.48 15.69 18.00
C GLY A 427 10.08 14.80 16.89
N LEU A 428 10.29 13.51 17.15
CA LEU A 428 10.80 12.53 16.19
C LEU A 428 9.68 11.83 15.40
N LEU A 429 8.43 12.01 15.85
CA LEU A 429 7.26 11.43 15.19
C LEU A 429 7.10 12.00 13.78
N TRP A 430 7.08 11.10 12.80
CA TRP A 430 6.82 11.46 11.42
C TRP A 430 5.41 12.04 11.30
N LYS A 431 5.24 13.04 10.44
CA LYS A 431 3.93 13.61 10.17
C LYS A 431 3.66 13.52 8.69
N TRP A 432 2.45 13.11 8.37
CA TRP A 432 1.95 13.10 7.02
C TRP A 432 2.17 14.47 6.38
N LYS A 433 2.89 14.47 5.26
CA LYS A 433 2.90 15.61 4.34
C LYS A 433 2.03 15.21 3.17
N THR A 434 1.02 16.03 2.86
CA THR A 434 0.18 15.84 1.68
C THR A 434 1.06 15.47 0.49
N ILE A 435 0.80 14.32 -0.14
CA ILE A 435 1.56 13.88 -1.30
C ILE A 435 1.40 14.96 -2.38
N GLU A 436 2.40 15.81 -2.53
CA GLU A 436 2.57 16.65 -3.70
C GLU A 436 2.89 15.69 -4.84
N HIS A 437 1.85 15.28 -5.56
CA HIS A 437 2.01 14.50 -6.77
C HIS A 437 2.74 15.37 -7.81
N GLU A 438 4.07 15.35 -7.80
CA GLU A 438 4.84 15.79 -8.95
C GLU A 438 4.42 14.90 -10.12
N THR A 439 3.64 15.49 -11.01
CA THR A 439 3.31 14.93 -12.31
C THR A 439 4.60 15.07 -13.13
N LYS A 440 5.40 14.01 -13.15
CA LYS A 440 6.41 13.79 -14.18
C LYS A 440 6.02 12.59 -15.01
#